data_AF-A0A920TTV9-F1
#
_entry.id   AF-A0A920TTV9-F1
#
_cell.length_a   1.000
_cell.length_b   1.000
_cell.length_c   1.000
_cell.angle_alpha   90.00
_cell.angle_beta   90.00
_cell.angle_gamma   90.00
#
_symmetry.space_group_name_H-M   'P 1'
#
loop_
_entity.id
_entity.type
_entity.pdbx_description
1 polymer ?
#
loop_
_entity_poly.entity_id
_entity_poly.type
_entity_poly.pdbx_seq_one_letter_code
_entity_poly.pdbx_strand_id
1 'polypeptide(L)'
;MLKEIFEQPSSLRDVMRGRLMEEDGDSRLGGIAHHQPDLSRVRRVVITACGTSWHAALLGEYMIEELARIPVEVEYASEFRYRNPVLEDGTLVLAIANPERLRIP
;
A
#
# COMPACT_ATOMS: atom_id res chain seq x y z
N MET A 1 14.53 -15.52 -11.74
CA MET A 1 14.86 -14.09 -11.69
C MET A 1 15.10 -13.41 -13.04
N LEU A 2 15.98 -13.88 -13.96
CA LEU A 2 16.17 -13.18 -15.25
C LEU A 2 14.86 -13.09 -16.06
N LYS A 3 14.10 -14.18 -16.14
CA LYS A 3 12.75 -14.18 -16.73
C LYS A 3 11.84 -13.12 -16.10
N GLU A 4 11.74 -13.10 -14.76
CA GLU A 4 10.89 -12.15 -14.02
C GLU A 4 11.29 -10.68 -14.26
N ILE A 5 12.58 -10.39 -14.38
CA ILE A 5 13.08 -9.05 -14.73
C ILE A 5 12.59 -8.65 -16.13
N PHE A 6 12.67 -9.55 -17.11
CA PHE A 6 12.19 -9.29 -18.47
C PHE A 6 10.67 -9.23 -18.59
N GLU A 7 9.93 -9.82 -17.64
CA GLU A 7 8.47 -9.79 -17.58
C GLU A 7 7.91 -8.50 -16.94
N GLN A 8 8.75 -7.71 -16.26
CA GLN A 8 8.34 -6.46 -15.58
C GLN A 8 7.45 -5.53 -16.43
N PRO A 9 7.71 -5.30 -17.74
CA PRO A 9 6.84 -4.45 -18.55
C PRO A 9 5.40 -4.99 -18.67
N SER A 10 5.24 -6.31 -18.77
CA SER A 10 3.92 -6.94 -18.82
C SER A 10 3.25 -6.93 -17.46
N SER A 11 4.00 -7.25 -16.39
CA SER A 11 3.51 -7.18 -15.02
C SER A 11 3.01 -5.77 -14.66
N LEU A 12 3.70 -4.72 -15.11
CA LEU A 12 3.28 -3.33 -14.91
C LEU A 12 1.95 -3.03 -15.63
N ARG A 13 1.80 -3.49 -16.87
CA ARG A 13 0.53 -3.36 -17.60
C ARG A 13 -0.61 -4.08 -16.89
N ASP A 14 -0.34 -5.26 -16.35
CA ASP A 14 -1.36 -6.08 -15.69
C ASP A 14 -1.83 -5.47 -14.37
N VAL A 15 -0.94 -4.86 -13.59
CA VAL A 15 -1.34 -4.18 -12.35
C VAL A 15 -2.13 -2.89 -12.60
N MET A 16 -1.95 -2.24 -13.76
CA MET A 16 -2.71 -1.04 -14.14
C MET A 16 -4.02 -1.36 -14.87
N ARG A 17 -4.09 -2.50 -15.55
CA ARG A 17 -5.22 -2.88 -16.42
C ARG A 17 -6.56 -2.83 -15.67
N GLY A 18 -7.51 -2.09 -16.24
CA GLY A 18 -8.87 -1.96 -15.69
C GLY A 18 -8.96 -1.14 -14.41
N ARG A 19 -7.85 -0.48 -13.99
CA ARG A 19 -7.81 0.37 -12.80
C ARG A 19 -7.61 1.85 -13.12
N LEU A 20 -7.26 2.20 -14.35
CA LEU A 20 -7.10 3.58 -14.81
C LEU A 20 -8.29 3.97 -15.70
N MET A 21 -8.86 5.14 -15.45
CA MET A 21 -9.87 5.79 -16.30
C MET A 21 -9.17 6.90 -17.07
N GLU A 22 -8.54 6.55 -18.19
CA GLU A 22 -7.67 7.46 -18.94
C GLU A 22 -8.39 8.72 -19.44
N GLU A 23 -9.65 8.58 -19.86
CA GLU A 23 -10.46 9.71 -20.35
C GLU A 23 -10.78 10.72 -19.23
N ASP A 24 -10.97 10.23 -18.00
CA ASP A 24 -11.31 11.05 -16.84
C ASP A 24 -10.07 11.52 -16.05
N GLY A 25 -8.89 10.99 -16.37
CA GLY A 25 -7.67 11.24 -15.62
C GLY A 25 -7.71 10.69 -14.19
N ASP A 26 -8.51 9.65 -13.94
CA ASP A 26 -8.78 9.11 -12.61
C ASP A 26 -8.45 7.61 -12.52
N SER A 27 -8.59 7.02 -11.33
CA SER A 27 -8.36 5.60 -11.08
C SER A 27 -9.48 4.95 -10.27
N ARG A 28 -9.71 3.67 -10.49
CA ARG A 28 -10.68 2.87 -9.75
C ARG A 28 -10.07 1.59 -9.23
N LEU A 29 -9.96 1.53 -7.91
CA LEU A 29 -9.53 0.35 -7.19
C LEU A 29 -10.77 -0.37 -6.64
N GLY A 30 -11.29 -1.34 -7.39
CA GLY A 30 -12.52 -2.05 -7.06
C GLY A 30 -12.56 -2.65 -5.65
N GLY A 31 -11.41 -3.12 -5.15
CA GLY A 31 -11.28 -3.71 -3.80
C GLY A 31 -11.47 -2.72 -2.65
N ILE A 32 -11.37 -1.41 -2.89
CA ILE A 32 -11.54 -0.37 -1.86
C ILE A 32 -12.65 0.63 -2.20
N ALA A 33 -13.38 0.42 -3.29
CA ALA A 33 -14.36 1.40 -3.78
C ALA A 33 -15.48 1.70 -2.77
N HIS A 34 -15.84 0.72 -1.94
CA HIS A 34 -16.86 0.85 -0.89
C HIS A 34 -16.34 1.49 0.41
N HIS A 35 -15.02 1.63 0.55
CA HIS A 35 -14.38 2.20 1.74
C HIS A 35 -14.06 3.69 1.58
N GLN A 36 -14.43 4.34 0.48
CA GLN A 36 -14.18 5.77 0.27
C GLN A 36 -14.61 6.67 1.45
N PRO A 37 -15.79 6.47 2.08
CA PRO A 37 -16.17 7.26 3.24
C PRO A 37 -15.21 7.09 4.42
N ASP A 38 -14.69 5.87 4.64
CA ASP A 38 -13.73 5.59 5.71
C ASP A 38 -12.36 6.19 5.37
N LEU A 39 -11.91 6.05 4.12
CA LEU A 39 -10.64 6.60 3.63
C LEU A 39 -10.57 8.11 3.76
N SER A 40 -11.68 8.83 3.53
CA SER A 40 -11.76 10.29 3.72
C SER A 40 -11.58 10.74 5.17
N ARG A 41 -11.68 9.83 6.15
CA ARG A 41 -11.53 10.12 7.58
C ARG A 41 -10.14 9.73 8.11
N VAL A 42 -9.29 9.15 7.27
CA VAL A 42 -7.94 8.74 7.64
C VAL A 42 -7.12 9.97 7.99
N ARG A 43 -6.44 9.92 9.13
CA ARG A 43 -5.59 11.01 9.66
C ARG A 43 -4.11 10.63 9.74
N ARG A 44 -3.81 9.34 9.63
CA ARG A 44 -2.47 8.77 9.69
C ARG A 44 -2.46 7.43 8.97
N VAL A 45 -1.38 7.12 8.28
CA VAL A 45 -1.15 5.80 7.67
C VAL A 45 0.05 5.14 8.34
N VAL A 46 -0.06 3.86 8.66
CA VAL A 46 1.09 3.04 9.04
C VAL A 46 1.21 1.90 8.04
N ILE A 47 2.32 1.86 7.29
CA ILE A 47 2.60 0.81 6.34
C ILE A 47 3.48 -0.25 7.01
N THR A 48 3.03 -1.49 7.03
CA THR A 48 3.77 -2.60 7.63
C THR A 48 4.17 -3.63 6.56
N ALA A 49 5.47 -3.93 6.48
CA ALA A 49 6.01 -4.78 5.41
C ALA A 49 7.33 -5.46 5.80
N CYS A 50 7.78 -6.42 4.99
CA CYS A 50 9.05 -7.13 5.17
C CYS A 50 9.86 -7.18 3.87
N GLY A 51 11.19 -7.13 3.98
CA GLY A 51 12.12 -7.35 2.86
C GLY A 51 11.91 -6.35 1.71
N THR A 52 11.77 -6.83 0.48
CA THR A 52 11.57 -5.96 -0.70
C THR A 52 10.27 -5.16 -0.63
N SER A 53 9.21 -5.69 0.01
CA SER A 53 7.96 -4.97 0.20
C SER A 53 8.13 -3.75 1.13
N TRP A 54 9.07 -3.80 2.07
CA TRP A 54 9.40 -2.65 2.92
C TRP A 54 10.06 -1.52 2.12
N HIS A 55 10.91 -1.86 1.15
CA HIS A 55 11.50 -0.85 0.27
C HIS A 55 10.46 -0.18 -0.64
N ALA A 56 9.47 -0.95 -1.13
CA ALA A 56 8.33 -0.38 -1.86
C ALA A 56 7.47 0.51 -0.96
N ALA A 57 7.31 0.16 0.31
CA ALA A 57 6.58 0.95 1.29
C ALA A 57 7.22 2.33 1.53
N LEU A 58 8.55 2.45 1.54
CA LEU A 58 9.25 3.75 1.63
C LEU A 58 8.91 4.70 0.46
N LEU A 59 8.79 4.17 -0.75
CA LEU A 59 8.32 4.97 -1.89
C LEU A 59 6.84 5.33 -1.73
N GLY A 60 6.03 4.39 -1.25
CA GLY A 60 4.61 4.62 -0.96
C GLY A 60 4.38 5.70 0.10
N GLU A 61 5.21 5.74 1.14
CA GLU A 61 5.23 6.80 2.15
C GLU A 61 5.37 8.17 1.49
N TYR A 62 6.43 8.36 0.71
CA TYR A 62 6.64 9.62 -0.01
C TYR A 62 5.46 10.02 -0.89
N MET A 63 4.92 9.08 -1.68
CA MET A 63 3.81 9.35 -2.59
C MET A 63 2.51 9.71 -1.85
N ILE A 64 2.19 9.00 -0.76
CA ILE A 64 0.98 9.26 0.03
C ILE A 64 1.10 10.59 0.77
N GLU A 65 2.25 10.90 1.36
CA GLU A 65 2.47 12.18 2.02
C GLU A 65 2.39 13.35 1.05
N GLU A 66 2.93 13.20 -0.16
CA GLU A 66 2.87 14.23 -1.20
C GLU A 66 1.43 14.48 -1.67
N LEU A 67 0.70 13.41 -2.02
CA LEU A 67 -0.61 13.51 -2.66
C LEU A 67 -1.75 13.75 -1.66
N ALA A 68 -1.74 13.03 -0.53
CA ALA A 68 -2.82 13.06 0.45
C ALA A 68 -2.56 14.00 1.62
N ARG A 69 -1.31 14.45 1.83
CA ARG A 69 -0.91 15.35 2.92
C ARG A 69 -1.22 14.79 4.32
N ILE A 70 -1.21 13.46 4.44
CA ILE A 70 -1.44 12.72 5.69
C ILE A 70 -0.09 12.15 6.14
N PRO A 71 0.26 12.19 7.44
CA PRO A 71 1.48 11.56 7.95
C PRO A 71 1.49 10.06 7.68
N VAL A 72 2.61 9.55 7.19
CA VAL A 72 2.81 8.12 6.93
C VAL A 72 4.03 7.64 7.71
N GLU A 73 3.97 6.43 8.26
CA GLU A 73 5.12 5.75 8.85
C GLU A 73 5.27 4.34 8.28
N VAL A 74 6.50 3.96 7.94
CA VAL A 74 6.82 2.60 7.47
C VAL A 74 7.51 1.79 8.55
N GLU A 75 6.93 0.65 8.91
CA GLU A 75 7.46 -0.25 9.92
C GLU A 75 7.77 -1.65 9.38
N TYR A 76 8.83 -2.26 9.92
CA TYR A 76 9.06 -3.69 9.75
C TYR A 76 7.93 -4.48 10.39
N ALA A 77 7.33 -5.43 9.66
CA ALA A 77 6.16 -6.15 10.17
C ALA A 77 6.45 -7.02 11.40
N SER A 78 7.70 -7.49 11.56
CA SER A 78 8.14 -8.13 12.80
C SER A 78 8.02 -7.15 13.98
N GLU A 79 8.56 -5.95 13.85
CA GLU A 79 8.56 -4.93 14.90
C GLU A 79 7.15 -4.42 15.19
N PHE A 80 6.35 -4.17 14.16
CA PHE A 80 4.95 -3.75 14.30
C PHE A 80 4.14 -4.77 15.11
N ARG A 81 4.37 -6.07 14.91
CA ARG A 81 3.71 -7.11 15.71
C ARG A 81 4.18 -7.15 17.16
N TYR A 82 5.49 -7.07 17.39
CA TYR A 82 6.05 -7.29 18.72
C TYR A 82 6.03 -6.06 19.64
N ARG A 83 5.96 -4.84 19.09
CA ARG A 83 5.95 -3.61 19.89
C ARG A 83 4.58 -3.22 20.44
N ASN A 84 3.51 -3.91 20.05
CA ASN A 84 2.14 -3.59 20.42
C ASN A 84 1.80 -2.10 20.19
N PRO A 85 1.78 -1.66 18.92
CA PRO A 85 1.66 -0.25 18.56
C PRO A 85 0.34 0.33 19.04
N VAL A 86 0.40 1.55 19.58
CA VAL A 86 -0.79 2.31 19.94
C VAL A 86 -1.39 2.89 18.66
N LEU A 87 -2.57 2.40 18.27
CA LEU A 87 -3.29 2.88 17.10
C LEU A 87 -4.40 3.82 17.56
N GLU A 88 -4.35 5.05 17.06
CA GLU A 88 -5.37 6.06 17.32
C GLU A 88 -6.52 5.96 16.31
N ASP A 89 -7.69 6.48 16.67
CA ASP A 89 -8.83 6.56 15.77
C ASP A 89 -8.48 7.33 14.48
N GLY A 90 -8.84 6.75 13.34
CA GLY A 90 -8.48 7.29 12.02
C GLY A 90 -7.09 6.88 11.52
N THR A 91 -6.42 5.95 12.20
CA THR A 91 -5.20 5.31 11.67
C THR A 91 -5.55 4.22 10.66
N LEU A 92 -5.05 4.35 9.44
CA LEU A 92 -5.09 3.28 8.43
C LEU A 92 -3.82 2.45 8.51
N VAL A 93 -3.96 1.15 8.77
CA VAL A 93 -2.83 0.21 8.67
C VAL A 93 -2.84 -0.46 7.31
N LEU A 94 -1.77 -0.27 6.53
CA LEU A 94 -1.57 -0.85 5.21
C LEU A 94 -0.50 -1.95 5.27
N ALA A 95 -0.89 -3.21 5.12
CA ALA A 95 0.05 -4.31 5.07
C ALA A 95 0.47 -4.60 3.61
N ILE A 96 1.77 -4.61 3.33
CA ILE A 96 2.31 -4.98 2.01
C ILE A 96 3.11 -6.27 2.12
N ALA A 97 2.66 -7.29 1.39
CA ALA A 97 3.35 -8.55 1.28
C ALA A 97 3.13 -9.19 -0.09
N ASN A 98 4.12 -9.96 -0.55
CA ASN A 98 3.93 -10.86 -1.67
C ASN A 98 2.95 -11.98 -1.27
N PRO A 99 2.03 -12.45 -2.15
CA PRO A 99 0.93 -13.37 -1.79
C PRO A 99 1.39 -14.64 -1.07
N GLU A 100 2.60 -15.10 -1.32
CA GLU A 100 3.17 -16.32 -0.71
C GLU A 100 3.49 -16.18 0.78
N ARG A 101 3.32 -15.00 1.38
CA ARG A 101 3.69 -14.72 2.78
C ARG A 101 2.62 -14.02 3.62
N LEU A 102 1.38 -13.86 3.13
CA LEU A 102 0.30 -13.32 3.97
C LEU A 102 -0.20 -14.37 4.97
N ARG A 103 0.42 -14.40 6.16
CA ARG A 103 -0.23 -14.82 7.41
C ARG A 103 -0.33 -13.59 8.30
N ILE A 104 -1.28 -12.73 7.99
CA ILE A 104 -1.70 -11.68 8.92
C ILE A 104 -2.43 -12.41 10.07
N PRO A 105 -2.09 -12.15 11.34
CA PRO A 105 -2.79 -12.76 12.48
C PRO A 105 -4.29 -12.46 12.49
#